data_AF-A0A7Y3IWS7-F1
#
_entry.id   AF-A0A7Y3IWS7-F1
#
_cell.length_a   1.000
_cell.length_b   1.000
_cell.length_c   1.000
_cell.angle_alpha   90.00
_cell.angle_beta   90.00
_cell.angle_gamma   90.00
#
_symmetry.space_group_name_H-M   'P 1'
#
loop_
_entity.id
_entity.type
_entity.pdbx_description
1 polymer ?
#
loop_
_entity_poly.entity_id
_entity_poly.type
_entity_poly.pdbx_seq_one_letter_code
_entity_poly.pdbx_strand_id
1 'polypeptide(L)'
;MHPSSLRITMLLAISLWAGYGQAMTMAMAMDEHKPAAYTEDSTRHYADGRVVKHHVEQTVLPDGWVRSVTDTNAKGQTSSRKVTMHRDKAQHAWSCQIEGVSFDGKHYDMHAEGHGFPPEGLMEGHAKGMEMMGH
;
A
#
# COMPACT_ATOMS: atom_id res chain seq x y z
N MET A 1 -11.13 69.22 39.24
CA MET A 1 -10.43 68.03 38.72
C MET A 1 -11.45 66.92 38.63
N HIS A 2 -11.82 66.52 37.41
CA HIS A 2 -12.84 65.51 37.13
C HIS A 2 -12.28 64.09 37.27
N PRO A 3 -13.02 63.12 37.83
CA PRO A 3 -12.82 61.71 37.57
C PRO A 3 -13.73 61.28 36.41
N SER A 4 -13.14 60.70 35.37
CA SER A 4 -13.89 60.09 34.26
C SER A 4 -13.46 58.63 34.12
N SER A 5 -14.39 57.74 34.47
CA SER A 5 -14.37 56.31 34.19
C SER A 5 -14.32 56.02 32.68
N LEU A 6 -13.57 55.01 32.24
CA LEU A 6 -13.96 54.23 31.06
C LEU A 6 -13.48 52.77 31.19
N ARG A 7 -14.44 51.87 31.01
CA ARG A 7 -14.29 50.42 30.92
C ARG A 7 -13.70 50.02 29.55
N ILE A 8 -13.47 48.71 29.43
CA ILE A 8 -13.60 47.83 28.24
C ILE A 8 -12.26 47.30 27.67
N THR A 9 -12.23 45.97 27.63
CA THR A 9 -11.74 45.06 26.57
C THR A 9 -10.48 44.26 26.88
N MET A 10 -10.73 43.02 27.32
CA MET A 10 -9.91 41.84 27.03
C MET A 10 -9.45 41.87 25.56
N LEU A 11 -8.16 41.69 25.32
CA LEU A 11 -7.68 41.12 24.06
C LEU A 11 -6.71 40.00 24.38
N LEU A 12 -7.27 38.81 24.24
CA LEU A 12 -6.63 37.51 24.12
C LEU A 12 -5.67 37.57 22.92
N ALA A 13 -4.38 37.33 23.14
CA ALA A 13 -3.43 37.00 22.09
C ALA A 13 -2.55 35.86 22.59
N ILE A 14 -3.14 34.65 22.60
CA ILE A 14 -2.37 33.43 22.81
C ILE A 14 -1.58 33.20 21.51
N SER A 15 -0.26 33.27 21.65
CA SER A 15 0.73 32.89 20.67
C SER A 15 0.57 31.42 20.27
N LEU A 16 -0.17 31.16 19.18
CA LEU A 16 0.12 30.03 18.31
C LEU A 16 1.04 30.52 17.21
N TRP A 17 2.07 29.74 16.89
CA TRP A 17 2.82 29.64 15.62
C TRP A 17 4.26 29.17 15.92
N ALA A 18 4.36 28.01 16.57
CA ALA A 18 5.61 27.24 16.64
C ALA A 18 5.22 25.76 16.70
N GLY A 19 4.86 25.18 15.55
CA GLY A 19 4.41 23.79 15.47
C GLY A 19 4.16 23.22 14.08
N TYR A 20 4.20 24.03 13.02
CA TYR A 20 4.00 23.56 11.64
C TYR A 20 5.29 23.11 10.92
N GLY A 21 6.45 23.16 11.59
CA GLY A 21 7.74 22.89 10.96
C GLY A 21 8.22 21.44 11.03
N GLN A 22 7.61 20.57 11.85
CA GLN A 22 8.17 19.23 12.14
C GLN A 22 7.35 18.06 11.57
N ALA A 23 6.09 18.29 11.16
CA ALA A 23 5.29 17.27 10.48
C ALA A 23 5.65 17.08 9.00
N MET A 24 6.19 18.11 8.34
CA MET A 24 6.60 18.01 6.93
C MET A 24 7.88 17.20 6.71
N THR A 25 8.78 17.12 7.70
CA THR A 25 10.04 16.39 7.53
C THR A 25 9.83 14.87 7.58
N MET A 26 8.82 14.38 8.30
CA MET A 26 8.51 12.94 8.35
C MET A 26 7.70 12.44 7.16
N ALA A 27 6.84 13.29 6.56
CA ALA A 27 6.17 12.97 5.30
C ALA A 27 7.15 12.86 4.11
N MET A 28 8.28 13.58 4.15
CA MET A 28 9.32 13.54 3.10
C MET A 28 10.27 12.33 3.23
N ALA A 29 10.47 11.79 4.43
CA ALA A 29 11.27 10.57 4.62
C ALA A 29 10.54 9.28 4.16
N MET A 30 9.21 9.33 4.03
CA MET A 30 8.39 8.18 3.58
C MET A 30 8.32 8.02 2.05
N ASP A 31 8.96 8.91 1.30
CA ASP A 31 9.06 8.86 -0.16
C ASP A 31 10.18 7.92 -0.66
N GLU A 32 11.04 7.43 0.23
CA GLU A 32 12.23 6.62 -0.10
C GLU A 32 11.92 5.18 -0.52
N HIS A 33 10.70 4.68 -0.30
CA HIS A 33 10.26 3.36 -0.78
C HIS A 33 9.06 3.46 -1.72
N LYS A 34 9.08 4.47 -2.61
CA LYS A 34 8.23 4.43 -3.80
C LYS A 34 8.47 3.11 -4.54
N PRO A 35 7.41 2.34 -4.85
CA PRO A 35 7.57 1.20 -5.74
C PRO A 35 8.18 1.71 -7.05
N ALA A 36 9.18 1.01 -7.57
CA ALA A 36 9.73 1.27 -8.90
C ALA A 36 9.01 0.41 -9.92
N ALA A 37 8.90 0.90 -11.16
CA ALA A 37 8.50 0.04 -12.27
C ALA A 37 9.67 -0.92 -12.56
N TYR A 38 9.38 -2.20 -12.76
CA TYR A 38 10.42 -3.18 -13.09
C TYR A 38 9.83 -4.39 -13.82
N THR A 39 10.70 -5.06 -14.56
CA THR A 39 10.46 -6.38 -15.14
C THR A 39 11.60 -7.30 -14.70
N GLU A 40 11.25 -8.51 -14.28
CA GLU A 40 12.22 -9.50 -13.81
C GLU A 40 11.87 -10.88 -14.35
N ASP A 41 12.87 -11.57 -14.88
CA ASP A 41 12.84 -13.00 -15.14
C ASP A 41 13.82 -13.69 -14.18
N SER A 42 13.32 -14.66 -13.41
CA SER A 42 14.15 -15.46 -12.50
C SER A 42 13.76 -16.93 -12.53
N THR A 43 14.67 -17.80 -12.11
CA THR A 43 14.39 -19.24 -11.93
C THR A 43 14.48 -19.56 -10.45
N ARG A 44 13.40 -20.07 -9.88
CA ARG A 44 13.29 -20.43 -8.47
C ARG A 44 13.47 -21.92 -8.30
N HIS A 45 14.42 -22.28 -7.44
CA HIS A 45 14.65 -23.65 -6.99
C HIS A 45 14.08 -23.79 -5.58
N TYR A 46 13.13 -24.72 -5.40
CA TYR A 46 12.55 -25.03 -4.11
C TYR A 46 13.30 -26.17 -3.43
N ALA A 47 13.22 -26.23 -2.09
CA ALA A 47 13.91 -27.24 -1.29
C ALA A 47 13.48 -28.69 -1.64
N ASP A 48 12.27 -28.85 -2.19
CA ASP A 48 11.74 -30.13 -2.67
C ASP A 48 12.21 -30.50 -4.09
N GLY A 49 13.16 -29.74 -4.65
CA GLY A 49 13.72 -29.97 -5.98
C GLY A 49 12.87 -29.42 -7.12
N ARG A 50 11.71 -28.82 -6.86
CA ARG A 50 10.91 -28.16 -7.91
C ARG A 50 11.67 -26.97 -8.47
N VAL A 51 11.59 -26.81 -9.78
CA VAL A 51 12.10 -25.65 -10.52
C VAL A 51 10.94 -24.94 -11.18
N VAL A 52 10.88 -23.62 -10.98
CA VAL A 52 9.84 -22.75 -11.53
C VAL A 52 10.51 -21.56 -12.19
N LYS A 53 10.17 -21.31 -13.46
CA LYS A 53 10.50 -20.05 -14.13
C LYS A 53 9.50 -19.00 -13.66
N HIS A 54 10.00 -17.85 -13.27
CA HIS A 54 9.26 -16.76 -12.67
C HIS A 54 9.42 -15.52 -13.54
N HIS A 55 8.32 -14.88 -13.91
CA HIS A 55 8.30 -13.64 -14.65
C HIS A 55 7.43 -12.62 -13.91
N VAL A 56 7.94 -11.40 -13.73
CA VAL A 56 7.24 -10.31 -13.04
C VAL A 56 7.26 -9.07 -13.90
N GLU A 57 6.12 -8.39 -13.95
CA GLU A 57 6.02 -7.03 -14.44
C GLU A 57 5.34 -6.17 -13.36
N GLN A 58 5.92 -5.03 -13.03
CA GLN A 58 5.32 -4.05 -12.14
C GLN A 58 5.24 -2.68 -12.81
N THR A 59 4.04 -2.10 -12.78
CA THR A 59 3.76 -0.73 -13.19
C THR A 59 3.39 0.09 -11.97
N VAL A 60 3.92 1.31 -11.89
CA VAL A 60 3.65 2.26 -10.80
C VAL A 60 2.58 3.25 -11.24
N LEU A 61 1.62 3.51 -10.37
CA LEU A 61 0.53 4.45 -10.55
C LEU A 61 0.69 5.62 -9.56
N PRO A 62 0.03 6.77 -9.78
CA PRO A 62 0.10 7.91 -8.85
C PRO A 62 -0.26 7.57 -7.40
N ASP A 63 -1.20 6.65 -7.23
CA ASP A 63 -1.81 6.22 -5.98
C ASP A 63 -1.51 4.76 -5.66
N GLY A 64 -0.57 4.11 -6.35
CA GLY A 64 -0.43 2.66 -6.18
C GLY A 64 0.50 1.98 -7.15
N TRP A 65 0.24 0.70 -7.38
CA TRP A 65 0.97 -0.12 -8.36
C TRP A 65 0.15 -1.33 -8.78
N VAL A 66 0.44 -1.83 -9.97
CA VAL A 66 -0.06 -3.11 -10.47
C VAL A 66 1.13 -4.02 -10.72
N ARG A 67 1.06 -5.26 -10.23
CA ARG A 67 2.09 -6.28 -10.46
C ARG A 67 1.46 -7.53 -11.04
N SER A 68 1.94 -7.95 -12.21
CA SER A 68 1.63 -9.23 -12.81
C SER A 68 2.77 -10.20 -12.57
N VAL A 69 2.44 -11.44 -12.25
CA VAL A 69 3.38 -12.55 -12.02
C VAL A 69 2.91 -13.73 -12.84
N THR A 70 3.84 -14.34 -13.57
CA THR A 70 3.63 -15.62 -14.25
C THR A 70 4.70 -16.60 -13.78
N ASP A 71 4.27 -17.77 -13.37
CA ASP A 71 5.14 -18.87 -12.98
C ASP A 71 4.93 -20.05 -13.93
N THR A 72 6.00 -20.67 -14.41
CA THR A 72 5.96 -21.87 -15.26
C THR A 72 6.72 -23.01 -14.59
N ASN A 73 6.04 -24.12 -14.33
CA ASN A 73 6.66 -25.28 -13.69
C ASN A 73 7.44 -26.16 -14.70
N ALA A 74 8.17 -27.15 -14.20
CA ALA A 74 8.93 -28.08 -15.04
C ALA A 74 8.09 -28.89 -16.04
N LYS A 75 6.77 -29.00 -15.83
CA LYS A 75 5.83 -29.66 -16.75
C LYS A 75 5.28 -28.70 -17.82
N GLY A 76 5.70 -27.43 -17.82
CA GLY A 76 5.21 -26.40 -18.73
C GLY A 76 3.84 -25.83 -18.37
N GLN A 77 3.27 -26.20 -17.22
CA GLN A 77 2.02 -25.58 -16.75
C GLN A 77 2.34 -24.18 -16.22
N THR A 78 1.39 -23.26 -16.41
CA THR A 78 1.52 -21.88 -15.95
C THR A 78 0.55 -21.59 -14.81
N SER A 79 0.99 -20.75 -13.87
CA SER A 79 0.11 -20.04 -12.95
C SER A 79 0.32 -18.55 -13.11
N SER A 80 -0.73 -17.76 -12.94
CA SER A 80 -0.68 -16.30 -13.04
C SER A 80 -1.26 -15.65 -11.79
N ARG A 81 -0.76 -14.45 -11.48
CA ARG A 81 -1.30 -13.61 -10.42
C ARG A 81 -1.16 -12.16 -10.81
N LYS A 82 -2.24 -11.39 -10.68
CA LYS A 82 -2.25 -9.93 -10.77
C LYS A 82 -2.56 -9.37 -9.40
N VAL A 83 -1.74 -8.43 -8.95
CA VAL A 83 -1.92 -7.70 -7.70
C VAL A 83 -2.10 -6.23 -8.02
N THR A 84 -3.19 -5.63 -7.57
CA THR A 84 -3.48 -4.21 -7.71
C THR A 84 -3.50 -3.60 -6.32
N MET A 85 -2.56 -2.70 -6.04
CA MET A 85 -2.47 -1.96 -4.80
C MET A 85 -2.89 -0.52 -5.04
N HIS A 86 -3.78 0.00 -4.21
CA HIS A 86 -4.19 1.39 -4.19
C HIS A 86 -4.00 1.97 -2.79
N ARG A 87 -3.60 3.24 -2.72
CA ARG A 87 -3.33 3.99 -1.49
C ARG A 87 -4.01 5.34 -1.57
N ASP A 88 -4.96 5.58 -0.69
CA ASP A 88 -5.53 6.90 -0.47
C ASP A 88 -4.74 7.61 0.63
N LYS A 89 -3.84 8.50 0.20
CA LYS A 89 -3.02 9.31 1.11
C LYS A 89 -3.84 10.28 1.96
N ALA A 90 -4.98 10.76 1.46
CA ALA A 90 -5.83 11.70 2.18
C ALA A 90 -6.61 11.01 3.30
N GLN A 91 -7.03 9.76 3.07
CA GLN A 91 -7.83 8.99 4.01
C GLN A 91 -7.00 8.05 4.90
N HIS A 92 -5.67 8.04 4.75
CA HIS A 92 -4.81 7.09 5.45
C HIS A 92 -5.26 5.64 5.22
N ALA A 93 -5.67 5.29 4.00
CA ALA A 93 -6.28 4.02 3.66
C ALA A 93 -5.55 3.30 2.50
N TRP A 94 -5.64 1.98 2.48
CA TRP A 94 -5.10 1.16 1.40
C TRP A 94 -6.06 0.03 1.04
N SER A 95 -5.99 -0.40 -0.22
CA SER A 95 -6.66 -1.60 -0.70
C SER A 95 -5.74 -2.40 -1.62
N CYS A 96 -5.91 -3.72 -1.59
CA CYS A 96 -5.14 -4.69 -2.34
C CYS A 96 -6.10 -5.73 -2.93
N GLN A 97 -6.15 -5.79 -4.26
CA GLN A 97 -6.84 -6.84 -4.99
C GLN A 97 -5.81 -7.84 -5.51
N ILE A 98 -6.06 -9.12 -5.32
CA ILE A 98 -5.24 -10.21 -5.84
C ILE A 98 -6.13 -11.16 -6.62
N GLU A 99 -5.89 -11.25 -7.92
CA GLU A 99 -6.56 -12.19 -8.82
C GLU A 99 -5.53 -13.16 -9.38
N GLY A 100 -5.88 -14.43 -9.58
CA GLY A 100 -4.96 -15.34 -10.23
C GLY A 100 -5.55 -16.68 -10.63
N VAL A 101 -4.72 -17.43 -11.35
CA VAL A 101 -4.97 -18.80 -11.78
C VAL A 101 -3.81 -19.64 -11.30
N SER A 102 -4.09 -20.71 -10.56
CA SER A 102 -3.06 -21.63 -10.08
C SER A 102 -2.70 -22.67 -11.15
N PHE A 103 -1.64 -23.46 -10.91
CA PHE A 103 -1.14 -24.45 -11.89
C PHE A 103 -2.15 -25.54 -12.27
N ASP A 104 -3.17 -25.77 -11.44
CA ASP A 104 -4.25 -26.73 -11.72
C ASP A 104 -5.45 -26.08 -12.46
N GLY A 105 -5.32 -24.81 -12.83
CA GLY A 105 -6.36 -24.04 -13.52
C GLY A 105 -7.39 -23.41 -12.60
N LYS A 106 -7.31 -23.58 -11.28
CA LYS A 106 -8.25 -22.95 -10.36
C LYS A 106 -8.03 -21.45 -10.25
N HIS A 107 -9.13 -20.72 -10.35
CA HIS A 107 -9.17 -19.28 -10.15
C HIS A 107 -9.28 -18.95 -8.65
N TYR A 108 -8.58 -17.92 -8.24
CA TYR A 108 -8.71 -17.35 -6.90
C TYR A 108 -8.74 -15.83 -6.97
N ASP A 109 -9.49 -15.28 -6.03
CA ASP A 109 -9.63 -13.85 -5.82
C ASP A 109 -9.51 -13.57 -4.32
N MET A 110 -8.74 -12.54 -3.97
CA MET A 110 -8.59 -12.07 -2.59
C MET A 110 -8.63 -10.55 -2.58
N HIS A 111 -9.41 -10.01 -1.65
CA HIS A 111 -9.47 -8.58 -1.38
C HIS A 111 -9.02 -8.29 0.05
N ALA A 112 -8.16 -7.30 0.21
CA ALA A 112 -7.77 -6.79 1.51
C ALA A 112 -7.81 -5.27 1.50
N GLU A 113 -8.33 -4.70 2.58
CA GLU A 113 -8.36 -3.26 2.80
C GLU A 113 -7.94 -2.97 4.24
N GLY A 114 -7.46 -1.75 4.47
CA GLY A 114 -7.04 -1.34 5.79
C GLY A 114 -6.75 0.15 5.88
N HIS A 115 -6.45 0.55 7.10
CA HIS A 115 -6.04 1.92 7.43
C HIS A 115 -4.62 1.92 8.01
N GLY A 116 -3.98 3.09 7.91
CA GLY A 116 -2.62 3.32 8.36
C GLY A 116 -1.59 3.22 7.22
N PHE A 117 -0.58 4.09 7.29
CA PHE A 117 0.63 4.03 6.46
C PHE A 117 1.85 3.93 7.40
N PRO A 118 2.88 3.13 7.08
CA PRO A 118 4.01 2.92 7.99
C PRO A 118 4.80 4.21 8.22
N PRO A 119 5.05 4.62 9.47
CA PRO A 119 6.29 4.19 10.13
C PRO A 119 6.08 3.43 11.46
N GLU A 120 4.83 3.25 11.90
CA GLU A 120 4.54 2.74 13.26
C GLU A 120 4.42 1.22 13.38
N GLY A 121 4.65 0.46 12.29
CA GLY A 121 4.68 -1.01 12.34
C GLY A 121 3.35 -1.71 12.64
N LEU A 122 2.25 -0.96 12.80
CA LEU A 122 0.91 -1.50 13.01
C LEU A 122 0.06 -1.28 11.76
N MET A 123 -0.06 -2.32 10.93
CA MET A 123 -1.07 -2.39 9.89
C MET A 123 -2.26 -3.17 10.44
N GLU A 124 -3.39 -2.49 10.65
CA GLU A 124 -4.68 -3.13 10.85
C GLU A 124 -5.31 -3.33 9.46
N GLY A 125 -5.30 -4.57 9.00
CA GLY A 125 -5.91 -4.97 7.73
C GLY A 125 -6.85 -6.14 7.95
N HIS A 126 -8.01 -6.08 7.34
CA HIS A 126 -8.94 -7.21 7.30
C HIS A 126 -8.88 -7.82 5.91
N ALA A 127 -8.37 -9.04 5.81
CA ALA A 127 -8.47 -9.83 4.58
C ALA A 127 -9.87 -10.44 4.51
N LYS A 128 -10.58 -10.17 3.42
CA LYS A 128 -11.92 -10.73 3.18
C LYS A 128 -11.85 -11.65 1.97
N GLY A 129 -12.11 -12.94 2.21
CA GLY A 129 -12.33 -13.95 1.17
C GLY A 129 -11.05 -14.54 0.57
N MET A 130 -10.86 -15.84 0.78
CA MET A 130 -10.19 -16.70 -0.19
C MET A 130 -11.32 -17.53 -0.82
N GLU A 131 -11.97 -16.99 -1.85
CA GLU A 131 -12.96 -17.75 -2.61
C GLU A 131 -12.25 -18.50 -3.73
N MET A 132 -12.12 -19.81 -3.56
CA MET A 132 -11.67 -20.72 -4.60
C MET A 132 -12.87 -20.97 -5.53
N MET A 133 -12.90 -20.32 -6.69
CA MET A 133 -13.94 -20.59 -7.69
C MET A 133 -13.58 -21.91 -8.39
N GLY A 134 -14.26 -22.99 -7.99
CA GLY A 134 -14.22 -24.27 -8.69
C GLY A 134 -15.14 -24.22 -9.91
N HIS A 135 -14.59 -24.46 -11.09
CA HIS A 135 -15.36 -24.81 -12.29
C HIS A 135 -15.39 -26.34 -12.45
#